data_AF-A0A6I1MX18-F1
#
_entry.id   AF-A0A6I1MX18-F1
#
_cell.length_a   1.000
_cell.length_b   1.000
_cell.length_c   1.000
_cell.angle_alpha   90.00
_cell.angle_beta   90.00
_cell.angle_gamma   90.00
#
_symmetry.space_group_name_H-M   'P 1'
#
loop_
_entity.id
_entity.type
_entity.pdbx_description
1 polymer ?
#
loop_
_entity_poly.entity_id
_entity_poly.type
_entity_poly.pdbx_seq_one_letter_code
_entity_poly.pdbx_strand_id
1 'polypeptide(L)'
;GSQYINWFDFSIKANTNNLDYFQISNGDNGKIKIEGNNGVSLTTGLNYYLKYFCKVQITEFGDPVKMPIIAPSLDVSIRKETPYEIRYAHNYCTFSYTMAFWSDEQWQVWLDWLALNGVNLVLDLNAQDEVWRRFLGELGYDIIEIKNWLVGPAYMAWQYMGNMGTFGGPLPDQWFEVRTELARKMQRKMKALGMKIVLQGYAGMVPTDIKDKRPNVEII
;
A
#
# COMPACT_ATOMS: atom_id res chain seq x y z
N GLY A 1 3.02 17.87 -10.97
CA GLY A 1 2.81 19.31 -10.72
C GLY A 1 1.35 19.65 -10.98
N SER A 2 0.78 20.60 -10.22
CA SER A 2 -0.64 20.99 -10.30
C SER A 2 -1.04 21.57 -11.67
N GLN A 3 -0.09 22.16 -12.39
CA GLN A 3 -0.32 22.74 -13.72
C GLN A 3 -0.75 21.71 -14.78
N TYR A 4 -0.40 20.43 -14.59
CA TYR A 4 -0.72 19.36 -15.54
C TYR A 4 -2.07 18.70 -15.24
N ILE A 5 -2.73 19.02 -14.12
CA ILE A 5 -4.01 18.40 -13.74
C ILE A 5 -5.06 18.63 -14.83
N ASN A 6 -5.11 19.85 -15.39
CA ASN A 6 -6.07 20.23 -16.42
C ASN A 6 -5.80 19.61 -17.79
N TRP A 7 -4.73 18.84 -17.96
CA TRP A 7 -4.49 18.09 -19.21
C TRP A 7 -5.35 16.83 -19.30
N PHE A 8 -5.88 16.35 -18.18
CA PHE A 8 -6.52 15.04 -18.11
C PHE A 8 -7.98 15.15 -17.69
N ASP A 9 -8.82 14.36 -18.35
CA ASP A 9 -10.17 14.08 -17.89
C ASP A 9 -10.28 12.58 -17.58
N PHE A 10 -10.65 12.25 -16.35
CA PHE A 10 -10.77 10.86 -15.89
C PHE A 10 -12.24 10.46 -15.79
N SER A 11 -12.57 9.23 -16.20
CA SER A 11 -13.93 8.69 -16.01
C SER A 11 -13.93 7.21 -15.67
N ILE A 12 -14.69 6.85 -14.63
CA ILE A 12 -14.91 5.46 -14.25
C ILE A 12 -15.99 4.85 -15.14
N LYS A 13 -15.67 3.72 -15.78
CA LYS A 13 -16.59 2.97 -16.64
C LYS A 13 -16.38 1.48 -16.48
N ALA A 14 -17.47 0.72 -16.37
CA ALA A 14 -17.41 -0.74 -16.27
C ALA A 14 -16.86 -1.35 -17.56
N ASN A 15 -16.11 -2.44 -17.42
CA ASN A 15 -15.71 -3.26 -18.57
C ASN A 15 -16.81 -4.31 -18.87
N THR A 16 -16.88 -4.79 -20.11
CA THR A 16 -17.85 -5.82 -20.52
C THR A 16 -17.48 -7.23 -20.07
N ASN A 17 -16.21 -7.48 -19.75
CA ASN A 17 -15.66 -8.81 -19.43
C ASN A 17 -15.04 -8.90 -18.01
N ASN A 18 -15.37 -7.96 -17.11
CA ASN A 18 -14.84 -7.84 -15.74
C ASN A 18 -13.30 -7.71 -15.59
N LEU A 19 -12.54 -7.68 -16.68
CA LEU A 19 -11.10 -7.45 -16.63
C LEU A 19 -10.80 -5.98 -16.34
N ASP A 20 -9.74 -5.74 -15.58
CA ASP A 20 -9.21 -4.38 -15.40
C ASP A 20 -8.71 -3.85 -16.75
N TYR A 21 -9.09 -2.62 -17.08
CA TYR A 21 -8.76 -1.99 -18.35
C TYR A 21 -8.59 -0.49 -18.23
N PHE A 22 -7.80 0.08 -19.13
CA PHE A 22 -7.83 1.50 -19.40
C PHE A 22 -8.00 1.79 -20.89
N GLN A 23 -8.57 2.96 -21.18
CA GLN A 23 -8.67 3.53 -22.51
C GLN A 23 -8.19 4.98 -22.49
N ILE A 24 -7.37 5.35 -23.46
CA ILE A 24 -6.82 6.70 -23.64
C ILE A 24 -7.30 7.21 -25.00
N SER A 25 -7.85 8.42 -25.03
CA SER A 25 -8.34 9.07 -26.24
C SER A 25 -8.15 10.58 -26.15
N ASN A 26 -8.22 11.28 -27.28
CA ASN A 26 -8.28 12.75 -27.26
C ASN A 26 -9.66 13.18 -26.75
N GLY A 27 -9.69 14.10 -25.81
CA GLY A 27 -10.89 14.77 -25.32
C GLY A 27 -11.05 16.17 -25.92
N ASP A 28 -12.03 16.91 -25.40
CA ASP A 28 -12.28 18.27 -25.83
C ASP A 28 -11.14 19.21 -25.41
N ASN A 29 -10.97 20.31 -26.16
CA ASN A 29 -10.03 21.38 -25.85
C ASN A 29 -8.57 20.90 -25.66
N GLY A 30 -8.16 19.85 -26.38
CA GLY A 30 -6.78 19.33 -26.34
C GLY A 30 -6.46 18.52 -25.08
N LYS A 31 -7.45 18.13 -24.29
CA LYS A 31 -7.27 17.24 -23.14
C LYS A 31 -7.09 15.79 -23.55
N ILE A 32 -6.53 15.01 -22.64
CA ILE A 32 -6.38 13.56 -22.74
C ILE A 32 -7.44 12.92 -21.85
N LYS A 33 -8.34 12.18 -22.46
CA LYS A 33 -9.37 11.44 -21.75
C LYS A 33 -8.85 10.05 -21.39
N ILE A 34 -8.92 9.71 -20.11
CA ILE A 34 -8.55 8.40 -19.58
C ILE A 34 -9.78 7.76 -18.92
N GLU A 35 -10.19 6.60 -19.42
CA GLU A 35 -11.30 5.81 -18.90
C GLU A 35 -10.77 4.50 -18.32
N GLY A 36 -11.42 3.97 -17.28
CA GLY A 36 -11.08 2.69 -16.68
C GLY A 36 -12.10 2.26 -15.64
N ASN A 37 -12.06 1.01 -15.22
CA ASN A 37 -13.08 0.43 -14.32
C ASN A 37 -12.84 0.68 -12.82
N ASN A 38 -11.65 1.18 -12.45
CA ASN A 38 -11.32 1.58 -11.07
C ASN A 38 -10.17 2.60 -11.08
N GLY A 39 -9.81 3.12 -9.90
CA GLY A 39 -8.73 4.10 -9.74
C GLY A 39 -7.37 3.58 -10.22
N VAL A 40 -7.01 2.34 -9.86
CA VAL A 40 -5.76 1.68 -10.32
C VAL A 40 -5.67 1.64 -11.84
N SER A 41 -6.78 1.38 -12.53
CA SER A 41 -6.80 1.35 -13.99
C SER A 41 -6.63 2.75 -14.60
N LEU A 42 -7.27 3.77 -14.01
CA LEU A 42 -7.07 5.16 -14.42
C LEU A 42 -5.61 5.60 -14.25
N THR A 43 -4.99 5.29 -13.11
CA THR A 43 -3.59 5.63 -12.84
C THR A 43 -2.65 4.85 -13.76
N THR A 44 -2.96 3.60 -14.08
CA THR A 44 -2.19 2.81 -15.06
C THR A 44 -2.26 3.43 -16.46
N GLY A 45 -3.45 3.89 -16.88
CA GLY A 45 -3.62 4.61 -18.13
C GLY A 45 -2.86 5.93 -18.16
N LEU A 46 -2.84 6.67 -17.05
CA LEU A 46 -2.01 7.87 -16.88
C LEU A 46 -0.53 7.53 -17.04
N ASN A 47 -0.03 6.50 -16.34
CA ASN A 47 1.37 6.08 -16.44
C ASN A 47 1.74 5.67 -17.88
N TYR A 48 0.84 4.96 -18.57
CA TYR A 48 1.03 4.59 -19.97
C TYR A 48 1.17 5.84 -20.85
N TYR A 49 0.28 6.82 -20.69
CA TYR A 49 0.35 8.07 -21.43
C TYR A 49 1.67 8.81 -21.17
N LEU A 50 2.03 8.98 -19.90
CA LEU A 50 3.28 9.65 -19.50
C LEU A 50 4.51 8.96 -20.11
N LYS A 51 4.56 7.63 -20.04
CA LYS A 51 5.69 6.83 -20.56
C LYS A 51 5.81 6.91 -22.07
N TYR A 52 4.72 6.68 -22.79
CA TYR A 52 4.80 6.46 -24.23
C TYR A 52 4.61 7.74 -25.06
N PHE A 53 3.87 8.73 -24.56
CA PHE A 53 3.61 9.99 -25.25
C PHE A 53 4.44 11.14 -24.70
N CYS A 54 4.46 11.34 -23.38
CA CYS A 54 5.26 12.41 -22.77
C CYS A 54 6.75 12.07 -22.65
N LYS A 55 7.14 10.81 -22.88
CA LYS A 55 8.51 10.29 -22.65
C LYS A 55 8.99 10.53 -21.22
N VAL A 56 8.07 10.40 -20.26
CA VAL A 56 8.30 10.57 -18.83
C VAL A 56 8.25 9.22 -18.13
N GLN A 57 9.27 8.93 -17.34
CA GLN A 57 9.31 7.76 -16.48
C GLN A 57 9.20 8.19 -15.02
N ILE A 58 8.28 7.59 -14.28
CA ILE A 58 8.12 7.77 -12.83
C ILE A 58 8.71 6.52 -12.15
N THR A 59 9.68 6.75 -11.27
CA THR A 59 10.37 5.72 -10.47
C THR A 59 9.87 5.76 -9.02
N GLU A 60 10.16 4.71 -8.25
CA GLU A 60 9.72 4.62 -6.85
C GLU A 60 10.30 5.71 -5.93
N PHE A 61 11.38 6.40 -6.33
CA PHE A 61 12.06 7.43 -5.55
C PHE A 61 11.80 8.86 -6.04
N GLY A 62 10.90 9.04 -7.02
CA GLY A 62 10.37 10.36 -7.39
C GLY A 62 11.40 11.30 -8.02
N ASP A 63 12.01 10.89 -9.13
CA ASP A 63 12.95 11.73 -9.88
C ASP A 63 12.27 12.98 -10.48
N PRO A 64 13.00 14.11 -10.62
CA PRO A 64 12.50 15.27 -11.34
C PRO A 64 12.24 14.92 -12.81
N VAL A 65 10.96 14.95 -13.20
CA VAL A 65 10.52 14.65 -14.57
C VAL A 65 10.37 15.94 -15.39
N LYS A 66 10.84 15.92 -16.63
CA LYS A 66 10.62 16.99 -17.60
C LYS A 66 9.40 16.67 -18.45
N MET A 67 8.30 17.37 -18.22
CA MET A 67 7.10 17.28 -19.06
C MET A 67 7.27 18.07 -20.37
N PRO A 68 6.58 17.69 -21.45
CA PRO A 68 6.47 18.52 -22.65
C PRO A 68 5.73 19.84 -22.34
N ILE A 69 5.80 20.80 -23.26
CA ILE A 69 5.13 22.11 -23.10
C ILE A 69 3.61 21.97 -23.26
N ILE A 70 3.18 21.07 -24.15
CA ILE A 70 1.77 20.75 -24.44
C ILE A 70 1.56 19.25 -24.31
N ALA A 71 0.34 18.82 -23.98
CA ALA A 71 -0.04 17.42 -23.95
C ALA A 71 0.04 16.84 -25.38
N PRO A 72 0.87 15.81 -25.65
CA PRO A 72 0.90 15.17 -26.96
C PRO A 72 -0.44 14.49 -27.29
N SER A 73 -1.03 14.83 -28.45
CA SER A 73 -2.26 14.18 -28.94
C SER A 73 -2.00 12.75 -29.40
N LEU A 74 -3.05 11.94 -29.42
CA LEU A 74 -3.03 10.58 -29.96
C LEU A 74 -3.51 10.58 -31.41
N ASP A 75 -2.88 9.76 -32.28
CA ASP A 75 -3.42 9.52 -33.64
C ASP A 75 -4.65 8.60 -33.58
N VAL A 76 -4.61 7.59 -32.70
CA VAL A 76 -5.67 6.61 -32.50
C VAL A 76 -5.84 6.35 -31.00
N SER A 77 -7.09 6.11 -30.59
CA SER A 77 -7.39 5.75 -29.20
C SER A 77 -6.71 4.44 -28.81
N ILE A 78 -6.15 4.38 -27.61
CA ILE A 78 -5.49 3.20 -27.07
C ILE A 78 -6.41 2.54 -26.05
N ARG A 79 -6.56 1.23 -26.16
CA ARG A 79 -7.24 0.42 -25.14
C ARG A 79 -6.36 -0.75 -24.75
N LYS A 80 -6.24 -0.99 -23.44
CA LYS A 80 -5.44 -2.09 -22.88
C LYS A 80 -6.22 -2.77 -21.76
N GLU A 81 -6.10 -4.08 -21.71
CA GLU A 81 -6.64 -4.94 -20.65
C GLU A 81 -5.52 -5.75 -20.03
N THR A 82 -5.72 -6.16 -18.78
CA THR A 82 -4.91 -7.17 -18.13
C THR A 82 -5.73 -8.45 -17.93
N PRO A 83 -5.18 -9.63 -18.26
CA PRO A 83 -5.82 -10.90 -17.91
C PRO A 83 -5.64 -11.24 -16.41
N TYR A 84 -4.77 -10.51 -15.70
CA TYR A 84 -4.44 -10.79 -14.31
C TYR A 84 -5.39 -10.08 -13.35
N GLU A 85 -6.20 -10.88 -12.65
CA GLU A 85 -7.07 -10.39 -11.58
C GLU A 85 -6.27 -9.71 -10.47
N ILE A 86 -5.10 -10.27 -10.13
CA ILE A 86 -4.26 -9.81 -9.02
C ILE A 86 -2.90 -9.36 -9.53
N ARG A 87 -2.51 -8.14 -9.15
CA ARG A 87 -1.14 -7.64 -9.25
C ARG A 87 -0.71 -7.24 -7.84
N TYR A 88 0.10 -8.10 -7.24
CA TYR A 88 0.42 -8.06 -5.82
C TYR A 88 1.72 -7.29 -5.54
N ALA A 89 1.79 -6.63 -4.38
CA ALA A 89 3.00 -5.99 -3.89
C ALA A 89 3.32 -6.32 -2.42
N HIS A 90 4.63 -6.23 -2.14
CA HIS A 90 5.34 -6.40 -0.86
C HIS A 90 5.67 -7.82 -0.42
N ASN A 91 6.76 -7.93 0.31
CA ASN A 91 7.06 -9.03 1.19
C ASN A 91 6.94 -8.54 2.65
N TYR A 92 6.74 -9.42 3.62
CA TYR A 92 6.88 -9.06 5.04
C TYR A 92 8.19 -8.30 5.29
N CYS A 93 9.29 -8.82 4.75
CA CYS A 93 10.63 -8.25 4.90
C CYS A 93 10.74 -6.80 4.39
N THR A 94 9.92 -6.38 3.42
CA THR A 94 9.92 -5.00 2.91
C THR A 94 9.60 -3.99 4.02
N PHE A 95 8.73 -4.37 4.97
CA PHE A 95 8.35 -3.54 6.11
C PHE A 95 9.50 -3.30 7.09
N SER A 96 10.46 -4.21 7.15
CA SER A 96 11.65 -4.12 7.99
C SER A 96 12.83 -3.48 7.27
N TYR A 97 13.16 -3.95 6.07
CA TYR A 97 14.37 -3.53 5.37
C TYR A 97 14.25 -2.19 4.65
N THR A 98 13.04 -1.82 4.25
CA THR A 98 12.81 -0.63 3.41
C THR A 98 11.94 0.38 4.12
N MET A 99 10.84 -0.06 4.75
CA MET A 99 9.75 0.84 5.17
C MET A 99 9.68 1.10 6.68
N ALA A 100 10.60 0.53 7.48
CA ALA A 100 10.54 0.57 8.95
C ALA A 100 10.40 1.98 9.53
N PHE A 101 11.00 2.95 8.86
CA PHE A 101 11.08 4.35 9.30
C PHE A 101 10.41 5.32 8.33
N TRP A 102 9.57 4.83 7.42
CA TRP A 102 8.93 5.70 6.43
C TRP A 102 7.96 6.69 7.05
N SER A 103 8.02 7.92 6.54
CA SER A 103 7.04 8.97 6.81
C SER A 103 5.77 8.81 5.95
N ASP A 104 4.75 9.61 6.25
CA ASP A 104 3.52 9.70 5.48
C ASP A 104 3.76 10.05 4.01
N GLU A 105 4.74 10.90 3.73
CA GLU A 105 5.10 11.35 2.39
C GLU A 105 5.73 10.22 1.58
N GLN A 106 6.64 9.46 2.19
CA GLN A 106 7.26 8.30 1.53
C GLN A 106 6.22 7.23 1.20
N TRP A 107 5.29 6.98 2.13
CA TRP A 107 4.15 6.09 1.87
C TRP A 107 3.24 6.60 0.76
N GLN A 108 2.95 7.91 0.70
CA GLN A 108 2.15 8.48 -0.39
C GLN A 108 2.81 8.26 -1.75
N VAL A 109 4.10 8.60 -1.88
CA VAL A 109 4.86 8.42 -3.13
C VAL A 109 4.85 6.95 -3.57
N TRP A 110 5.07 6.05 -2.62
CA TRP A 110 5.08 4.62 -2.89
C TRP A 110 3.71 4.10 -3.35
N LEU A 111 2.62 4.49 -2.68
CA LEU A 111 1.27 4.04 -3.06
C LEU A 111 0.84 4.59 -4.43
N ASP A 112 1.19 5.84 -4.75
CA ASP A 112 0.95 6.40 -6.08
C ASP A 112 1.73 5.62 -7.14
N TRP A 113 2.99 5.27 -6.85
CA TRP A 113 3.82 4.46 -7.75
C TRP A 113 3.24 3.06 -7.96
N LEU A 114 2.76 2.38 -6.90
CA LEU A 114 2.05 1.10 -7.03
C LEU A 114 0.83 1.23 -7.94
N ALA A 115 0.03 2.28 -7.76
CA ALA A 115 -1.17 2.53 -8.56
C ALA A 115 -0.84 2.80 -10.04
N LEU A 116 0.19 3.61 -10.31
CA LEU A 116 0.69 3.89 -11.66
C LEU A 116 1.16 2.60 -12.36
N ASN A 117 1.65 1.61 -11.60
CA ASN A 117 2.10 0.32 -12.12
C ASN A 117 1.02 -0.77 -12.09
N GLY A 118 -0.22 -0.41 -11.78
CA GLY A 118 -1.36 -1.32 -11.87
C GLY A 118 -1.50 -2.31 -10.70
N VAL A 119 -0.76 -2.14 -9.61
CA VAL A 119 -0.89 -2.97 -8.40
C VAL A 119 -2.27 -2.76 -7.77
N ASN A 120 -2.95 -3.86 -7.46
CA ASN A 120 -4.29 -3.83 -6.88
C ASN A 120 -4.46 -4.70 -5.62
N LEU A 121 -3.43 -5.41 -5.18
CA LEU A 121 -3.42 -6.15 -3.93
C LEU A 121 -2.13 -5.85 -3.16
N VAL A 122 -2.25 -5.29 -1.97
CA VAL A 122 -1.09 -4.80 -1.20
C VAL A 122 -1.10 -5.43 0.18
N LEU A 123 -0.01 -6.12 0.57
CA LEU A 123 0.21 -6.50 1.96
C LEU A 123 0.49 -5.26 2.79
N ASP A 124 -0.19 -5.12 3.93
CA ASP A 124 -0.03 -4.00 4.86
C ASP A 124 0.13 -4.52 6.29
N LEU A 125 1.32 -4.34 6.86
CA LEU A 125 1.64 -4.69 8.25
C LEU A 125 1.61 -3.46 9.19
N ASN A 126 1.26 -2.28 8.67
CA ASN A 126 1.24 -1.08 9.49
C ASN A 126 0.23 -1.21 10.63
N ALA A 127 0.63 -0.78 11.84
CA ALA A 127 -0.15 -0.83 13.07
C ALA A 127 -0.49 -2.23 13.59
N GLN A 128 0.14 -3.28 13.07
CA GLN A 128 -0.05 -4.63 13.61
C GLN A 128 0.38 -4.72 15.09
N ASP A 129 1.32 -3.88 15.54
CA ASP A 129 1.73 -3.77 16.94
C ASP A 129 0.57 -3.36 17.85
N GLU A 130 -0.33 -2.48 17.39
CA GLU A 130 -1.52 -2.07 18.16
C GLU A 130 -2.56 -3.19 18.23
N VAL A 131 -2.70 -3.97 17.15
CA VAL A 131 -3.58 -5.16 17.15
C VAL A 131 -3.06 -6.17 18.18
N TRP A 132 -1.76 -6.44 18.20
CA TRP A 132 -1.14 -7.31 19.20
C TRP A 132 -1.21 -6.74 20.61
N ARG A 133 -1.04 -5.43 20.80
CA ARG A 133 -1.20 -4.80 22.12
C ARG A 133 -2.59 -5.03 22.69
N ARG A 134 -3.64 -4.89 21.87
CA ARG A 134 -5.02 -5.19 22.29
C ARG A 134 -5.22 -6.68 22.56
N PHE A 135 -4.78 -7.53 21.64
CA PHE A 135 -4.94 -8.98 21.76
C PHE A 135 -4.27 -9.53 23.01
N LEU A 136 -3.02 -9.16 23.27
CA LEU A 136 -2.30 -9.58 24.48
C LEU A 136 -2.89 -8.97 25.75
N GLY A 137 -3.42 -7.74 25.68
CA GLY A 137 -4.17 -7.14 26.78
C GLY A 137 -5.37 -7.99 27.21
N GLU A 138 -6.16 -8.48 26.25
CA GLU A 138 -7.27 -9.42 26.52
C GLU A 138 -6.81 -10.77 27.07
N LEU A 139 -5.55 -11.15 26.84
CA LEU A 139 -4.94 -12.35 27.41
C LEU A 139 -4.39 -12.13 28.83
N GLY A 140 -4.37 -10.89 29.33
CA GLY A 140 -3.91 -10.53 30.68
C GLY A 140 -2.46 -10.07 30.78
N TYR A 141 -1.85 -9.69 29.64
CA TYR A 141 -0.56 -9.01 29.65
C TYR A 141 -0.72 -7.52 29.91
N ASP A 142 0.12 -6.97 30.79
CA ASP A 142 0.22 -5.53 30.96
C ASP A 142 1.03 -4.86 29.85
N ILE A 143 0.98 -3.52 29.80
CA ILE A 143 1.64 -2.74 28.74
C ILE A 143 3.17 -2.90 28.73
N ILE A 144 3.79 -3.12 29.89
CA ILE A 144 5.24 -3.32 29.99
C ILE A 144 5.60 -4.69 29.41
N GLU A 145 4.85 -5.72 29.78
CA GLU A 145 5.04 -7.07 29.25
C GLU A 145 4.85 -7.11 27.72
N ILE A 146 3.79 -6.45 27.22
CA ILE A 146 3.54 -6.35 25.77
C ILE A 146 4.71 -5.68 25.05
N LYS A 147 5.17 -4.53 25.54
CA LYS A 147 6.26 -3.78 24.90
C LYS A 147 7.59 -4.53 24.95
N ASN A 148 7.79 -5.37 25.96
CA ASN A 148 8.97 -6.23 26.06
C ASN A 148 8.90 -7.45 25.14
N TRP A 149 7.70 -7.89 24.73
CA TRP A 149 7.53 -8.97 23.76
C TRP A 149 7.57 -8.47 22.31
N LEU A 150 7.02 -7.28 22.03
CA LEU A 150 7.08 -6.67 20.71
C LEU A 150 8.53 -6.33 20.32
N VAL A 151 8.87 -6.57 19.05
CA VAL A 151 10.18 -6.23 18.50
C VAL A 151 10.28 -4.75 18.14
N GLY A 152 11.51 -4.26 17.98
CA GLY A 152 11.75 -2.92 17.48
C GLY A 152 11.27 -2.73 16.02
N PRO A 153 11.09 -1.47 15.55
CA PRO A 153 10.48 -1.17 14.25
C PRO A 153 11.15 -1.85 13.05
N ALA A 154 12.48 -2.02 13.11
CA ALA A 154 13.24 -2.66 12.04
C ALA A 154 13.03 -4.18 11.97
N TYR A 155 12.34 -4.81 12.91
CA TYR A 155 12.25 -6.27 13.04
C TYR A 155 10.84 -6.86 12.91
N MET A 156 9.82 -6.02 12.68
CA MET A 156 8.41 -6.45 12.67
C MET A 156 8.12 -7.57 11.66
N ALA A 157 8.83 -7.59 10.53
CA ALA A 157 8.66 -8.62 9.50
C ALA A 157 8.80 -10.03 10.09
N TRP A 158 9.88 -10.25 10.84
CA TRP A 158 10.19 -11.57 11.40
C TRP A 158 9.30 -11.93 12.57
N GLN A 159 8.89 -10.96 13.40
CA GLN A 159 7.90 -11.22 14.45
C GLN A 159 6.56 -11.64 13.86
N TYR A 160 6.06 -10.95 12.83
CA TYR A 160 4.76 -11.29 12.23
C TYR A 160 4.80 -12.49 11.27
N MET A 161 5.98 -13.06 11.06
CA MET A 161 6.16 -14.40 10.48
C MET A 161 6.37 -15.49 11.55
N GLY A 162 6.34 -15.16 12.84
CA GLY A 162 6.51 -16.14 13.93
C GLY A 162 7.95 -16.53 14.24
N ASN A 163 8.95 -15.80 13.74
CA ASN A 163 10.35 -16.20 13.85
C ASN A 163 11.07 -15.64 15.08
N MET A 164 10.55 -14.57 15.71
CA MET A 164 11.20 -13.91 16.84
C MET A 164 10.27 -13.04 17.67
N GLY A 165 10.72 -12.67 18.87
CA GLY A 165 10.13 -11.64 19.75
C GLY A 165 11.23 -10.87 20.49
N THR A 166 10.84 -9.84 21.25
CA THR A 166 11.67 -9.12 22.25
C THR A 166 12.85 -8.29 21.74
N PHE A 167 13.40 -8.55 20.56
CA PHE A 167 14.60 -7.88 20.07
C PHE A 167 14.36 -6.46 19.56
N GLY A 168 15.23 -5.52 19.92
CA GLY A 168 15.26 -4.15 19.38
C GLY A 168 14.18 -3.20 19.91
N GLY A 169 13.32 -3.67 20.83
CA GLY A 169 12.38 -2.84 21.59
C GLY A 169 13.00 -2.29 22.89
N PRO A 170 12.16 -1.84 23.85
CA PRO A 170 10.72 -1.72 23.76
C PRO A 170 10.28 -0.55 22.85
N LEU A 171 9.10 -0.68 22.24
CA LEU A 171 8.50 0.41 21.46
C LEU A 171 8.15 1.60 22.38
N PRO A 172 8.21 2.87 21.94
CA PRO A 172 7.78 4.02 22.76
C PRO A 172 6.25 4.06 22.89
N ASP A 173 5.71 4.68 23.94
CA ASP A 173 4.25 4.67 24.20
C ASP A 173 3.42 5.27 23.07
N GLN A 174 3.92 6.35 22.46
CA GLN A 174 3.27 7.01 21.32
C GLN A 174 3.26 6.17 20.04
N TRP A 175 4.07 5.11 19.96
CA TRP A 175 4.20 4.28 18.76
C TRP A 175 2.85 3.76 18.28
N PHE A 176 2.06 3.20 19.20
CA PHE A 176 0.80 2.55 18.88
C PHE A 176 -0.21 3.51 18.23
N GLU A 177 -0.35 4.71 18.77
CA GLU A 177 -1.24 5.74 18.24
C GLU A 177 -0.75 6.24 16.88
N VAL A 178 0.52 6.63 16.79
CA VAL A 178 1.12 7.17 15.56
C VAL A 178 1.04 6.18 14.40
N ARG A 179 1.40 4.91 14.64
CA ARG A 179 1.32 3.86 13.59
C ARG A 179 -0.12 3.56 13.20
N THR A 180 -1.07 3.60 14.15
CA THR A 180 -2.49 3.39 13.87
C THR A 180 -3.05 4.46 12.94
N GLU A 181 -2.72 5.73 13.18
CA GLU A 181 -3.18 6.82 12.31
C GLU A 181 -2.54 6.78 10.92
N LEU A 182 -1.24 6.45 10.84
CA LEU A 182 -0.57 6.19 9.56
C LEU A 182 -1.28 5.08 8.78
N ALA A 183 -1.51 3.92 9.41
CA ALA A 183 -2.18 2.78 8.77
C ALA A 183 -3.57 3.17 8.25
N ARG A 184 -4.39 3.83 9.08
CA ARG A 184 -5.72 4.33 8.67
C ARG A 184 -5.64 5.26 7.48
N LYS A 185 -4.68 6.20 7.47
CA LYS A 185 -4.47 7.15 6.37
C LYS A 185 -4.09 6.42 5.08
N MET A 186 -3.15 5.48 5.13
CA MET A 186 -2.70 4.74 3.95
C MET A 186 -3.75 3.78 3.40
N GLN A 187 -4.44 3.04 4.27
CA GLN A 187 -5.49 2.12 3.86
C GLN A 187 -6.69 2.84 3.23
N ARG A 188 -7.03 4.05 3.69
CA ARG A 188 -8.06 4.88 3.02
C ARG A 188 -7.65 5.26 1.58
N LYS A 189 -6.38 5.62 1.36
CA LYS A 189 -5.87 5.94 0.01
C LYS A 189 -5.88 4.73 -0.91
N MET A 190 -5.40 3.58 -0.42
CA MET A 190 -5.46 2.30 -1.16
C MET A 190 -6.90 1.98 -1.59
N LYS A 191 -7.86 2.05 -0.66
CA LYS A 191 -9.28 1.81 -0.94
C LYS A 191 -9.87 2.80 -1.93
N ALA A 192 -9.53 4.09 -1.83
CA ALA A 192 -10.01 5.12 -2.77
C ALA A 192 -9.55 4.84 -4.22
N LEU A 193 -8.37 4.23 -4.40
CA LEU A 193 -7.88 3.81 -5.70
C LEU A 193 -8.46 2.46 -6.16
N GLY A 194 -9.15 1.73 -5.29
CA GLY A 194 -9.67 0.39 -5.59
C GLY A 194 -8.69 -0.75 -5.32
N MET A 195 -7.62 -0.50 -4.55
CA MET A 195 -6.71 -1.57 -4.10
C MET A 195 -7.36 -2.37 -2.97
N LYS A 196 -7.16 -3.69 -3.01
CA LYS A 196 -7.42 -4.61 -1.89
C LYS A 196 -6.19 -4.65 -0.98
N ILE A 197 -6.43 -4.88 0.31
CA ILE A 197 -5.39 -4.84 1.35
C ILE A 197 -5.34 -6.20 2.02
N VAL A 198 -4.16 -6.82 2.05
CA VAL A 198 -3.92 -8.06 2.78
C VAL A 198 -3.50 -7.70 4.20
N LEU A 199 -4.34 -8.07 5.16
CA LEU A 199 -4.08 -7.88 6.59
C LEU A 199 -3.64 -9.21 7.22
N GLN A 200 -3.10 -9.15 8.44
CA GLN A 200 -2.62 -10.34 9.14
C GLN A 200 -3.77 -11.28 9.50
N GLY A 201 -3.66 -12.56 9.13
CA GLY A 201 -4.43 -13.64 9.74
C GLY A 201 -3.79 -14.10 11.06
N TYR A 202 -4.50 -14.90 11.86
CA TYR A 202 -3.95 -15.47 13.09
C TYR A 202 -3.65 -16.97 12.90
N ALA A 203 -2.40 -17.36 13.15
CA ALA A 203 -1.91 -18.72 12.95
C ALA A 203 -1.47 -19.41 14.27
N GLY A 204 -1.93 -18.92 15.42
CA GLY A 204 -1.65 -19.53 16.73
C GLY A 204 -0.39 -19.02 17.44
N MET A 205 0.30 -18.00 16.90
CA MET A 205 1.45 -17.39 17.59
C MET A 205 1.03 -16.79 18.94
N VAL A 206 1.82 -17.04 19.97
CA VAL A 206 1.65 -16.51 21.34
C VAL A 206 3.03 -16.26 21.96
N PRO A 207 3.15 -15.38 22.97
CA PRO A 207 4.36 -15.27 23.77
C PRO A 207 4.69 -16.59 24.49
N THR A 208 5.98 -16.83 24.76
CA THR A 208 6.46 -18.08 25.37
C THR A 208 5.99 -18.28 26.82
N ASP A 209 5.63 -17.19 27.49
CA ASP A 209 5.13 -17.14 28.87
C ASP A 209 3.58 -17.18 28.95
N ILE A 210 2.88 -17.54 27.87
CA ILE A 210 1.41 -17.56 27.83
C ILE A 210 0.77 -18.43 28.93
N LYS A 211 1.45 -19.49 29.38
CA LYS A 211 0.96 -20.35 30.46
C LYS A 211 0.90 -19.64 31.82
N ASP A 212 1.68 -18.58 32.01
CA ASP A 212 1.61 -17.76 33.23
C ASP A 212 0.30 -16.95 33.26
N LYS A 213 -0.27 -16.65 32.10
CA LYS A 213 -1.53 -15.90 31.94
C LYS A 213 -2.75 -16.80 31.70
N ARG A 214 -2.53 -17.94 31.05
CA ARG A 214 -3.54 -18.93 30.63
C ARG A 214 -3.00 -20.35 30.90
N PRO A 215 -3.05 -20.84 32.15
CA PRO A 215 -2.39 -22.10 32.55
C PRO A 215 -2.83 -23.35 31.79
N ASN A 216 -4.08 -23.37 31.32
CA ASN A 216 -4.68 -24.51 30.64
C ASN A 216 -4.55 -24.46 29.11
N VAL A 217 -3.79 -23.51 28.56
CA VAL A 217 -3.58 -23.42 27.11
C VAL A 217 -2.65 -24.53 26.63
N GLU A 218 -3.04 -25.22 25.58
CA GLU A 218 -2.18 -26.15 24.86
C GLU A 218 -1.30 -25.38 23.87
N ILE A 219 0.00 -25.64 23.91
CA ILE A 219 1.00 -25.01 23.03
C ILE A 219 1.81 -26.12 22.35
N ILE A 220 2.23 -25.85 21.12
CA ILE A 220 3.12 -26.72 20.33
C ILE A 220 4.52 -26.12 20.36
#